data_AF-A0A7C6K4W5-F1
#
_entry.id   AF-A0A7C6K4W5-F1
#
_cell.length_a   1.000
_cell.length_b   1.000
_cell.length_c   1.000
_cell.angle_alpha   90.00
_cell.angle_beta   90.00
_cell.angle_gamma   90.00
#
_symmetry.space_group_name_H-M   'P 1'
#
loop_
_entity.id
_entity.type
_entity.pdbx_description
1 polymer ?
#
loop_
_entity_poly.entity_id
_entity_poly.type
_entity_poly.pdbx_seq_one_letter_code
_entity_poly.pdbx_strand_id
1 'polypeptide(L)'
;MKGRCFCLKKNIAIIGAGPAGYVAAIRGAQLGANIYLIEDRDLGGTCLNRGCIPTKAYFRNAEIMTDLKNSEEFGIKVDNYNLDGKRMQERKNGIVNQLVKGIEKLLSSYENIEYIAGRAKLKDKKTISVKLKNNDEREISVDNILIATGSKPTMTETKGIDMEGVITSDDLLSMEEIPETLIVVGAGVIGVEFASIYNGLGSNVILLASRMLKNADKEISKRITPLLKKQGIDVYMDIRAKEIIKEGDKLKVVARYKNKDEEIEVLGDKVLIASGRGPVVEGLGLDELGIEYSEKGISVNENFETNIEGIYAAGDVNNVGIQLAHVASSQAIYVIEKIMGIEPKINLDIYPNCVFSIPEVADVGLTEEEAKEKGISYKVSKFLFGANGKALTLGQGEGLVKVLSNEENKIIGVHIIGPHANDLIHEGALAISNDLSVEDIGRTIHAHPTLSEAFYEATLGLTGEAIHMAPPRKRKKRKKKIK
;
A
#
# COMPACT_ATOMS: atom_id res chain seq x y z
N MET A 1 2.47 22.65 -32.34
CA MET A 1 2.68 21.40 -33.12
C MET A 1 4.15 21.30 -33.51
N LYS A 2 4.97 20.56 -32.77
CA LYS A 2 6.36 20.24 -33.15
C LYS A 2 6.53 18.72 -33.16
N GLY A 3 6.95 18.22 -34.31
CA GLY A 3 7.40 16.87 -34.69
C GLY A 3 7.08 15.70 -33.77
N ARG A 4 6.05 14.91 -34.10
CA ARG A 4 6.08 13.47 -33.79
C ARG A 4 7.05 12.83 -34.78
N CYS A 5 8.26 12.53 -34.31
CA CYS A 5 9.12 11.58 -35.01
C CYS A 5 8.35 10.26 -35.06
N PHE A 6 8.01 9.79 -36.26
CA PHE A 6 7.40 8.48 -36.45
C PHE A 6 8.42 7.42 -36.02
N CYS A 7 8.40 7.04 -34.74
CA CYS A 7 9.09 5.84 -34.29
C CYS A 7 8.36 4.65 -34.94
N LEU A 8 9.12 3.72 -35.55
CA LEU A 8 8.58 2.48 -36.12
C LEU A 8 7.58 1.85 -35.14
N LYS A 9 6.41 1.43 -35.64
CA LYS A 9 5.33 0.88 -34.83
C LYS A 9 5.81 -0.40 -34.13
N LYS A 10 6.11 -0.31 -32.82
CA LYS A 10 6.59 -1.44 -32.02
C LYS A 10 5.45 -2.38 -31.65
N ASN A 11 5.72 -3.67 -31.61
CA ASN A 11 4.85 -4.69 -31.05
C ASN A 11 5.36 -5.02 -29.64
N ILE A 12 4.52 -4.87 -28.62
CA ILE A 12 4.90 -5.09 -27.23
C ILE A 12 3.92 -6.08 -26.61
N ALA A 13 4.43 -7.13 -26.00
CA ALA A 13 3.61 -8.00 -25.18
C ALA A 13 3.74 -7.64 -23.70
N ILE A 14 2.61 -7.69 -23.00
CA ILE A 14 2.51 -7.38 -21.58
C ILE A 14 1.85 -8.59 -20.91
N ILE A 15 2.57 -9.21 -19.98
CA ILE A 15 2.13 -10.41 -19.27
C ILE A 15 1.61 -10.02 -17.89
N GLY A 16 0.30 -10.17 -17.68
CA GLY A 16 -0.43 -9.73 -16.50
C GLY A 16 -1.14 -8.41 -16.73
N ALA A 17 -2.38 -8.30 -16.27
CA ALA A 17 -3.23 -7.11 -16.40
C ALA A 17 -3.57 -6.47 -15.05
N GLY A 18 -2.65 -6.55 -14.09
CA GLY A 18 -2.67 -5.75 -12.86
C GLY A 18 -2.34 -4.26 -13.10
N PRO A 19 -2.18 -3.45 -12.03
CA PRO A 19 -1.89 -2.02 -12.14
C PRO A 19 -0.68 -1.65 -13.01
N ALA A 20 0.39 -2.46 -13.02
CA ALA A 20 1.49 -2.29 -13.97
C ALA A 20 1.05 -2.62 -15.40
N GLY A 21 0.43 -3.79 -15.59
CA GLY A 21 0.08 -4.34 -16.89
C GLY A 21 -0.91 -3.51 -17.70
N TYR A 22 -2.11 -3.25 -17.18
CA TYR A 22 -3.13 -2.54 -17.97
C TYR A 22 -2.75 -1.06 -18.18
N VAL A 23 -2.00 -0.44 -17.25
CA VAL A 23 -1.47 0.92 -17.43
C VAL A 23 -0.38 0.95 -18.49
N ALA A 24 0.54 -0.03 -18.50
CA ALA A 24 1.51 -0.18 -19.57
C ALA A 24 0.83 -0.34 -20.93
N ALA A 25 -0.24 -1.14 -21.01
CA ALA A 25 -0.98 -1.36 -22.25
C ALA A 25 -1.58 -0.07 -22.78
N ILE A 26 -2.26 0.70 -21.92
CA ILE A 26 -2.84 1.99 -22.29
C ILE A 26 -1.74 2.98 -22.69
N ARG A 27 -0.65 3.09 -21.92
CA ARG A 27 0.44 4.02 -22.23
C ARG A 27 1.11 3.67 -23.56
N GLY A 28 1.36 2.39 -23.82
CA GLY A 28 1.98 1.92 -25.04
C GLY A 28 1.09 2.19 -26.26
N ALA A 29 -0.21 1.95 -26.11
CA ALA A 29 -1.20 2.26 -27.14
C ALA A 29 -1.28 3.77 -27.44
N GLN A 30 -1.26 4.63 -26.42
CA GLN A 30 -1.22 6.09 -26.58
C GLN A 30 0.03 6.59 -27.32
N LEU A 31 1.15 5.87 -27.19
CA LEU A 31 2.39 6.15 -27.90
C LEU A 31 2.46 5.51 -29.30
N GLY A 32 1.41 4.78 -29.69
CA GLY A 32 1.25 4.21 -31.03
C GLY A 32 1.77 2.79 -31.22
N ALA A 33 2.23 2.12 -30.16
CA ALA A 33 2.62 0.70 -30.22
C ALA A 33 1.39 -0.21 -30.44
N ASN A 34 1.59 -1.39 -31.04
CA ASN A 34 0.63 -2.49 -30.97
C ASN A 34 0.89 -3.29 -29.70
N ILE A 35 -0.14 -3.50 -28.90
CA ILE A 35 -0.04 -4.13 -27.60
C ILE A 35 -0.74 -5.48 -27.60
N TYR A 36 -0.08 -6.51 -27.08
CA TYR A 36 -0.69 -7.78 -26.70
C TYR A 36 -0.74 -7.86 -25.18
N LEU A 37 -1.91 -7.60 -24.59
CA LEU A 37 -2.10 -7.69 -23.13
C LEU A 37 -2.65 -9.08 -22.78
N ILE A 38 -1.89 -9.85 -22.03
CA ILE A 38 -2.19 -11.25 -21.73
C ILE A 38 -2.52 -11.41 -20.23
N GLU A 39 -3.66 -11.99 -19.90
CA GLU A 39 -4.11 -12.21 -18.51
C GLU A 39 -4.81 -13.56 -18.39
N ASP A 40 -4.43 -14.36 -17.37
CA ASP A 40 -4.98 -15.70 -17.17
C ASP A 40 -6.05 -15.77 -16.08
N ARG A 41 -6.27 -14.69 -15.33
CA ARG A 41 -7.22 -14.63 -14.22
C ARG A 41 -8.22 -13.48 -14.38
N ASP A 42 -7.91 -12.29 -13.85
CA ASP A 42 -8.85 -11.16 -13.74
C ASP A 42 -8.19 -9.84 -14.16
N LEU A 43 -8.83 -9.09 -15.06
CA LEU A 43 -8.42 -7.72 -15.40
C LEU A 43 -8.39 -6.82 -14.17
N GLY A 44 -7.37 -5.96 -14.08
CA GLY A 44 -7.08 -5.14 -12.90
C GLY A 44 -6.26 -5.86 -11.82
N GLY A 45 -6.01 -7.17 -11.96
CA GLY A 45 -5.13 -7.96 -11.12
C GLY A 45 -5.50 -7.96 -9.63
N THR A 46 -4.51 -8.19 -8.77
CA THR A 46 -4.72 -8.28 -7.31
C THR A 46 -5.37 -7.04 -6.73
N CYS A 47 -4.86 -5.84 -7.04
CA CYS A 47 -5.30 -4.60 -6.39
C CYS A 47 -6.80 -4.32 -6.58
N LEU A 48 -7.32 -4.56 -7.78
CA LEU A 48 -8.74 -4.36 -8.06
C LEU A 48 -9.61 -5.50 -7.50
N ASN A 49 -9.19 -6.76 -7.70
CA ASN A 49 -10.09 -7.90 -7.49
C ASN A 49 -10.06 -8.44 -6.05
N ARG A 50 -8.90 -8.35 -5.37
CA ARG A 50 -8.62 -9.03 -4.09
C ARG A 50 -7.56 -8.31 -3.24
N GLY A 51 -7.53 -6.99 -3.31
CA GLY A 51 -6.56 -6.16 -2.60
C GLY A 51 -7.14 -4.79 -2.30
N CYS A 52 -6.52 -3.74 -2.83
CA CYS A 52 -6.85 -2.34 -2.58
C CYS A 52 -8.36 -2.05 -2.56
N ILE A 53 -9.06 -2.26 -3.68
CA ILE A 53 -10.46 -1.85 -3.83
C ILE A 53 -11.40 -2.58 -2.86
N PRO A 54 -11.41 -3.92 -2.79
CA PRO A 54 -12.28 -4.62 -1.86
C PRO A 54 -11.96 -4.30 -0.39
N THR A 55 -10.68 -4.18 -0.02
CA THR A 55 -10.30 -3.75 1.34
C THR A 55 -10.82 -2.36 1.65
N LYS A 56 -10.75 -1.41 0.71
CA LYS A 56 -11.20 -0.02 0.93
C LYS A 56 -12.72 0.10 0.95
N ALA A 57 -13.43 -0.80 0.26
CA ALA A 57 -14.88 -0.94 0.41
C ALA A 57 -15.26 -1.39 1.84
N TYR A 58 -14.52 -2.34 2.42
CA TYR A 58 -14.73 -2.78 3.81
C TYR A 58 -14.29 -1.74 4.83
N PHE A 59 -13.20 -1.02 4.56
CA PHE A 59 -12.77 0.11 5.39
C PHE A 59 -13.90 1.12 5.57
N ARG A 60 -14.58 1.51 4.49
CA ARG A 60 -15.73 2.44 4.60
C ARG A 60 -16.87 1.89 5.46
N ASN A 61 -17.12 0.58 5.44
CA ASN A 61 -18.13 -0.01 6.32
C ASN A 61 -17.68 0.00 7.78
N ALA A 62 -16.40 -0.27 8.04
CA ALA A 62 -15.81 -0.19 9.38
C ALA A 62 -15.86 1.24 9.94
N GLU A 63 -15.63 2.26 9.12
CA GLU A 63 -15.82 3.67 9.52
C GLU A 63 -17.27 3.94 9.94
N ILE A 64 -18.24 3.55 9.11
CA ILE A 64 -19.67 3.75 9.42
C ILE A 64 -20.05 3.05 10.73
N MET A 65 -19.60 1.80 10.93
CA MET A 65 -19.87 1.06 12.16
C MET A 65 -19.22 1.71 13.39
N THR A 66 -18.03 2.28 13.22
CA THR A 66 -17.33 3.05 14.25
C THR A 66 -18.08 4.35 14.58
N ASP A 67 -18.56 5.07 13.56
CA ASP A 67 -19.36 6.28 13.74
C ASP A 67 -20.69 6.00 14.46
N LEU A 68 -21.37 4.91 14.10
CA LEU A 68 -22.59 4.47 14.78
C LEU A 68 -22.32 4.13 16.26
N LYS A 69 -21.21 3.43 16.54
CA LYS A 69 -20.80 3.08 17.91
C LYS A 69 -20.51 4.32 18.76
N ASN A 70 -19.98 5.38 18.15
CA ASN A 70 -19.61 6.62 18.84
C ASN A 70 -20.67 7.73 18.68
N SER A 71 -21.84 7.42 18.11
CA SER A 71 -22.86 8.41 17.75
C SER A 71 -23.39 9.23 18.93
N GLU A 72 -23.35 8.68 20.15
CA GLU A 72 -23.76 9.39 21.36
C GLU A 72 -22.91 10.62 21.68
N GLU A 73 -21.62 10.63 21.27
CA GLU A 73 -20.76 11.83 21.38
C GLU A 73 -21.35 13.01 20.60
N PHE A 74 -22.06 12.72 19.51
CA PHE A 74 -22.73 13.70 18.66
C PHE A 74 -24.19 13.95 19.07
N GLY A 75 -24.62 13.44 20.23
CA GLY A 75 -26.00 13.56 20.71
C GLY A 75 -27.01 12.73 19.94
N ILE A 76 -26.56 11.74 19.16
CA ILE A 76 -27.41 10.83 18.39
C ILE A 76 -27.46 9.50 19.13
N LYS A 77 -28.67 9.01 19.42
CA LYS A 77 -28.86 7.67 19.98
C LYS A 77 -29.33 6.74 18.88
N VAL A 78 -28.65 5.61 18.73
CA VAL A 78 -28.99 4.56 17.76
C VAL A 78 -29.16 3.25 18.50
N ASP A 79 -30.38 2.75 18.56
CA ASP A 79 -30.69 1.44 19.13
C ASP A 79 -30.72 0.36 18.04
N ASN A 80 -30.21 -0.84 18.34
CA ASN A 80 -30.40 -2.08 17.57
C ASN A 80 -29.97 -2.04 16.08
N TYR A 81 -28.76 -1.54 15.77
CA TYR A 81 -28.18 -1.69 14.42
C TYR A 81 -27.32 -2.96 14.31
N ASN A 82 -27.35 -3.61 13.15
CA ASN A 82 -26.56 -4.81 12.86
C ASN A 82 -25.97 -4.73 11.44
N LEU A 83 -24.79 -5.33 11.25
CA LEU A 83 -24.14 -5.42 9.96
C LEU A 83 -24.59 -6.69 9.21
N ASP A 84 -25.11 -6.51 7.99
CA ASP A 84 -25.41 -7.61 7.08
C ASP A 84 -24.16 -7.92 6.23
N GLY A 85 -23.43 -8.96 6.63
CA GLY A 85 -22.19 -9.38 5.96
C GLY A 85 -22.39 -9.75 4.48
N LYS A 86 -23.53 -10.35 4.14
CA LYS A 86 -23.85 -10.71 2.76
C LYS A 86 -24.05 -9.47 1.90
N ARG A 87 -24.89 -8.51 2.34
CA ARG A 87 -25.07 -7.23 1.62
C ARG A 87 -23.78 -6.43 1.54
N MET A 88 -22.94 -6.48 2.57
CA MET A 88 -21.62 -5.86 2.58
C MET A 88 -20.73 -6.43 1.45
N GLN A 89 -20.71 -7.77 1.33
CA GLN A 89 -19.95 -8.47 0.30
C GLN A 89 -20.53 -8.20 -1.11
N GLU A 90 -21.85 -8.20 -1.28
CA GLU A 90 -22.54 -7.85 -2.53
C GLU A 90 -22.16 -6.45 -2.99
N ARG A 91 -22.16 -5.45 -2.10
CA ARG A 91 -21.72 -4.08 -2.40
C ARG A 91 -20.26 -4.04 -2.85
N LYS A 92 -19.36 -4.72 -2.13
CA LYS A 92 -17.93 -4.83 -2.49
C LYS A 92 -17.79 -5.44 -3.90
N ASN A 93 -18.47 -6.55 -4.18
CA ASN A 93 -18.45 -7.21 -5.48
C ASN A 93 -19.01 -6.30 -6.59
N GLY A 94 -20.07 -5.53 -6.31
CA GLY A 94 -20.60 -4.53 -7.22
C GLY A 94 -19.58 -3.47 -7.62
N ILE A 95 -18.83 -2.92 -6.65
CA ILE A 95 -17.76 -1.93 -6.90
C ILE A 95 -16.64 -2.55 -7.76
N VAL A 96 -16.16 -3.75 -7.40
CA VAL A 96 -15.12 -4.47 -8.15
C VAL A 96 -15.58 -4.69 -9.59
N ASN A 97 -16.78 -5.25 -9.79
CA ASN A 97 -17.33 -5.53 -11.12
C ASN A 97 -17.51 -4.26 -11.96
N GLN A 98 -17.94 -3.15 -11.35
CA GLN A 98 -18.06 -1.87 -12.04
C GLN A 98 -16.70 -1.39 -12.57
N LEU A 99 -15.66 -1.47 -11.75
CA LEU A 99 -14.32 -1.03 -12.11
C LEU A 99 -13.65 -1.97 -13.12
N VAL A 100 -13.85 -3.29 -13.01
CA VAL A 100 -13.37 -4.27 -14.00
C VAL A 100 -13.98 -3.96 -15.37
N LYS A 101 -15.31 -3.79 -15.45
CA LYS A 101 -16.00 -3.37 -16.69
C LYS A 101 -15.49 -2.01 -17.21
N GLY A 102 -15.12 -1.11 -16.31
CA GLY A 102 -14.49 0.17 -16.65
C GLY A 102 -13.16 -0.03 -17.38
N ILE A 103 -12.30 -0.92 -16.87
CA ILE A 103 -11.02 -1.28 -17.51
C ILE A 103 -11.26 -1.99 -18.85
N GLU A 104 -12.20 -2.94 -18.92
CA GLU A 104 -12.58 -3.60 -20.18
C GLU A 104 -13.02 -2.59 -21.25
N LYS A 105 -13.89 -1.64 -20.88
CA LYS A 105 -14.33 -0.58 -21.78
C LYS A 105 -13.18 0.34 -22.19
N LEU A 106 -12.28 0.65 -21.25
CA LEU A 106 -11.12 1.50 -21.53
C LEU A 106 -10.17 0.81 -22.51
N LEU A 107 -9.82 -0.46 -22.29
CA LEU A 107 -8.93 -1.22 -23.17
C LEU A 107 -9.55 -1.40 -24.57
N SER A 108 -10.83 -1.76 -24.65
CA SER A 108 -11.53 -1.93 -25.94
C SER A 108 -11.73 -0.62 -26.73
N SER A 109 -11.54 0.54 -26.10
CA SER A 109 -11.53 1.83 -26.81
C SER A 109 -10.26 2.09 -27.62
N TYR A 110 -9.21 1.27 -27.47
CA TYR A 110 -7.97 1.35 -28.24
C TYR A 110 -7.91 0.23 -29.29
N GLU A 111 -7.88 0.60 -30.57
CA GLU A 111 -7.79 -0.36 -31.68
C GLU A 111 -6.45 -1.14 -31.73
N ASN A 112 -5.42 -0.58 -31.10
CA ASN A 112 -4.07 -1.14 -31.07
C ASN A 112 -3.75 -1.88 -29.75
N ILE A 113 -4.76 -2.27 -28.97
CA ILE A 113 -4.64 -3.21 -27.86
C ILE A 113 -5.40 -4.49 -28.21
N GLU A 114 -4.69 -5.61 -28.31
CA GLU A 114 -5.29 -6.93 -28.31
C GLU A 114 -5.24 -7.52 -26.91
N TYR A 115 -6.40 -7.73 -26.30
CA TYR A 115 -6.52 -8.43 -25.02
C TYR A 115 -6.67 -9.94 -25.25
N ILE A 116 -5.83 -10.74 -24.59
CA ILE A 116 -5.78 -12.20 -24.76
C ILE A 116 -5.95 -12.87 -23.40
N ALA A 117 -7.08 -13.54 -23.21
CA ALA A 117 -7.36 -14.32 -22.02
C ALA A 117 -6.62 -15.67 -22.09
N GLY A 118 -5.53 -15.81 -21.34
CA GLY A 118 -4.70 -17.01 -21.35
C GLY A 118 -3.42 -16.86 -20.54
N ARG A 119 -2.75 -17.99 -20.30
CA ARG A 119 -1.49 -18.05 -19.56
C ARG A 119 -0.31 -17.95 -20.51
N ALA A 120 0.50 -16.90 -20.36
CA ALA A 120 1.71 -16.71 -21.12
C ALA A 120 2.89 -17.54 -20.55
N LYS A 121 3.75 -17.99 -21.45
CA LYS A 121 5.10 -18.52 -21.18
C LYS A 121 6.07 -17.94 -22.21
N LEU A 122 7.23 -17.48 -21.76
CA LEU A 122 8.32 -17.05 -22.64
C LEU A 122 8.88 -18.28 -23.37
N LYS A 123 8.92 -18.25 -24.70
CA LYS A 123 9.61 -19.28 -25.50
C LYS A 123 11.03 -18.87 -25.85
N ASP A 124 11.20 -17.60 -26.21
CA ASP A 124 12.49 -16.97 -26.45
C ASP A 124 12.39 -15.46 -26.19
N LYS A 125 13.46 -14.71 -26.47
CA LYS A 125 13.53 -13.26 -26.20
C LYS A 125 12.49 -12.39 -26.94
N LYS A 126 11.81 -12.93 -27.95
CA LYS A 126 10.84 -12.22 -28.80
C LYS A 126 9.53 -12.99 -29.00
N THR A 127 9.42 -14.22 -28.52
CA THR A 127 8.25 -15.07 -28.73
C THR A 127 7.62 -15.50 -27.41
N ILE A 128 6.31 -15.31 -27.31
CA ILE A 128 5.48 -15.77 -26.20
C ILE A 128 4.52 -16.82 -26.69
N SER A 129 4.39 -17.91 -25.95
CA SER A 129 3.30 -18.86 -26.10
C SER A 129 2.20 -18.53 -25.09
N VAL A 130 0.95 -18.49 -25.55
CA VAL A 130 -0.22 -18.25 -24.72
C VAL A 130 -1.11 -19.48 -24.77
N LYS A 131 -1.27 -20.14 -23.63
CA LYS A 131 -2.29 -21.18 -23.45
C LYS A 131 -3.64 -20.50 -23.20
N LEU A 132 -4.52 -20.56 -24.18
CA LEU A 132 -5.85 -19.95 -24.16
C LEU A 132 -6.79 -20.72 -23.22
N LYS A 133 -7.91 -20.09 -22.85
CA LYS A 133 -8.93 -20.69 -21.96
C LYS A 133 -9.54 -21.98 -22.50
N ASN A 134 -9.56 -22.15 -23.82
CA ASN A 134 -10.03 -23.38 -24.48
C ASN A 134 -8.94 -24.47 -24.61
N ASN A 135 -7.76 -24.26 -24.00
CA ASN A 135 -6.54 -25.08 -24.09
C ASN A 135 -5.79 -25.04 -25.42
N ASP A 136 -6.21 -24.23 -26.39
CA ASP A 136 -5.40 -23.99 -27.58
C ASP A 136 -4.14 -23.19 -27.22
N GLU A 137 -3.10 -23.36 -28.02
CA GLU A 137 -1.84 -22.60 -27.88
C GLU A 137 -1.72 -21.59 -29.01
N ARG A 138 -1.40 -20.34 -28.67
CA ARG A 138 -1.13 -19.28 -29.63
C ARG A 138 0.26 -18.71 -29.40
N GLU A 139 1.05 -18.64 -30.46
CA GLU A 139 2.35 -17.96 -30.44
C GLU A 139 2.23 -16.51 -30.91
N ILE A 140 2.98 -15.63 -30.26
CA ILE A 140 3.00 -14.19 -30.55
C ILE A 140 4.46 -13.75 -30.58
N SER A 141 4.90 -13.22 -31.73
CA SER A 141 6.21 -12.59 -31.88
C SER A 141 6.10 -11.08 -31.70
N VAL A 142 6.99 -10.52 -30.88
CA VAL A 142 7.00 -9.10 -30.50
C VAL A 142 8.42 -8.53 -30.51
N ASP A 143 8.51 -7.20 -30.45
CA ASP A 143 9.80 -6.51 -30.35
C ASP A 143 10.31 -6.50 -28.90
N ASN A 144 9.40 -6.28 -27.94
CA ASN A 144 9.70 -6.15 -26.51
C ASN A 144 8.64 -6.87 -25.66
N ILE A 145 9.04 -7.32 -24.48
CA ILE A 145 8.17 -8.01 -23.51
C ILE A 145 8.24 -7.31 -22.16
N LEU A 146 7.09 -7.03 -21.54
CA LEU A 146 6.97 -6.57 -20.17
C LEU A 146 6.29 -7.62 -19.31
N ILE A 147 6.99 -8.11 -18.29
CA ILE A 147 6.47 -9.02 -17.27
C ILE A 147 5.87 -8.19 -16.12
N ALA A 148 4.58 -8.32 -15.88
CA ALA A 148 3.79 -7.58 -14.89
C ALA A 148 2.85 -8.50 -14.10
N THR A 149 3.32 -9.72 -13.77
CA THR A 149 2.55 -10.80 -13.15
C THR A 149 2.26 -10.58 -11.66
N GLY A 150 2.87 -9.56 -11.06
CA GLY A 150 2.59 -9.11 -9.70
C GLY A 150 3.07 -10.08 -8.62
N SER A 151 2.31 -10.14 -7.52
CA SER A 151 2.66 -10.88 -6.31
C SER A 151 1.50 -11.70 -5.75
N LYS A 152 1.82 -12.68 -4.89
CA LYS A 152 0.89 -13.52 -4.12
C LYS A 152 1.20 -13.46 -2.62
N PRO A 153 0.22 -13.69 -1.72
CA PRO A 153 0.49 -13.81 -0.28
C PRO A 153 1.56 -14.87 0.01
N THR A 154 2.43 -14.59 0.98
CA THR A 154 3.43 -15.56 1.46
C THR A 154 3.02 -16.09 2.82
N MET A 155 3.08 -17.40 2.99
CA MET A 155 2.90 -18.06 4.27
C MET A 155 4.19 -18.01 5.11
N THR A 156 4.06 -18.11 6.43
CA THR A 156 5.21 -18.21 7.34
C THR A 156 5.61 -19.66 7.56
N GLU A 157 6.81 -19.87 8.11
CA GLU A 157 7.29 -21.17 8.59
C GLU A 157 6.63 -21.61 9.92
N THR A 158 5.47 -21.05 10.28
CA THR A 158 4.76 -21.38 11.52
C THR A 158 4.19 -22.79 11.42
N LYS A 159 4.36 -23.62 12.46
CA LYS A 159 3.79 -24.98 12.46
C LYS A 159 2.26 -24.89 12.43
N GLY A 160 1.61 -25.69 11.58
CA GLY A 160 0.14 -25.67 11.42
C GLY A 160 -0.38 -24.59 10.48
N ILE A 161 0.47 -24.01 9.62
CA ILE A 161 0.08 -22.96 8.67
C ILE A 161 -0.96 -23.39 7.63
N ASP A 162 -1.05 -24.69 7.33
CA ASP A 162 -1.98 -25.27 6.36
C ASP A 162 -3.30 -25.74 7.01
N MET A 163 -3.53 -25.42 8.30
CA MET A 163 -4.77 -25.80 8.97
C MET A 163 -5.98 -25.09 8.39
N GLU A 164 -7.10 -25.80 8.33
CA GLU A 164 -8.40 -25.19 7.99
C GLU A 164 -8.71 -24.02 8.94
N GLY A 165 -9.03 -22.86 8.37
CA GLY A 165 -9.26 -21.61 9.11
C GLY A 165 -8.02 -20.73 9.28
N VAL A 166 -6.83 -21.20 8.91
CA VAL A 166 -5.68 -20.35 8.63
C VAL A 166 -5.83 -19.81 7.21
N ILE A 167 -5.86 -18.49 7.09
CA ILE A 167 -6.31 -17.79 5.89
C ILE A 167 -5.34 -16.68 5.48
N THR A 168 -5.37 -16.33 4.20
CA THR A 168 -4.67 -15.18 3.63
C THR A 168 -5.59 -13.98 3.47
N SER A 169 -5.05 -12.86 2.99
CA SER A 169 -5.86 -11.69 2.61
C SER A 169 -6.88 -12.01 1.52
N ASP A 170 -6.54 -12.90 0.60
CA ASP A 170 -7.39 -13.25 -0.54
C ASP A 170 -8.63 -14.02 -0.03
N ASP A 171 -8.41 -14.98 0.87
CA ASP A 171 -9.48 -15.77 1.49
C ASP A 171 -10.39 -14.88 2.34
N LEU A 172 -9.82 -14.00 3.18
CA LEU A 172 -10.56 -13.12 4.06
C LEU A 172 -11.53 -12.20 3.31
N LEU A 173 -11.11 -11.67 2.16
CA LEU A 173 -11.95 -10.82 1.29
C LEU A 173 -13.05 -11.58 0.53
N SER A 174 -12.98 -12.92 0.51
CA SER A 174 -13.96 -13.81 -0.11
C SER A 174 -14.97 -14.39 0.89
N MET A 175 -14.74 -14.22 2.19
CA MET A 175 -15.64 -14.72 3.23
C MET A 175 -17.01 -14.02 3.19
N GLU A 176 -18.06 -14.80 3.42
CA GLU A 176 -19.45 -14.31 3.52
C GLU A 176 -19.80 -13.84 4.94
N GLU A 177 -19.15 -14.44 5.94
CA GLU A 177 -19.38 -14.16 7.36
C GLU A 177 -18.17 -13.45 7.98
N ILE A 178 -18.45 -12.57 8.93
CA ILE A 178 -17.42 -11.91 9.74
C ILE A 178 -17.10 -12.82 10.92
N PRO A 179 -15.84 -13.25 11.10
CA PRO A 179 -15.48 -14.11 12.23
C PRO A 179 -15.72 -13.37 13.55
N GLU A 180 -16.21 -14.08 14.57
CA GLU A 180 -16.41 -13.49 15.89
C GLU A 180 -15.07 -13.06 16.50
N THR A 181 -14.02 -13.87 16.32
CA THR A 181 -12.65 -13.62 16.76
C THR A 181 -11.67 -13.86 15.63
N LEU A 182 -10.90 -12.82 15.26
CA LEU A 182 -9.86 -12.88 14.23
C LEU A 182 -8.48 -12.68 14.86
N ILE A 183 -7.63 -13.69 14.73
CA ILE A 183 -6.20 -13.56 15.08
C ILE A 183 -5.45 -13.09 13.83
N VAL A 184 -4.71 -12.01 13.93
CA VAL A 184 -3.87 -11.47 12.85
C VAL A 184 -2.40 -11.67 13.20
N VAL A 185 -1.69 -12.44 12.38
CA VAL A 185 -0.25 -12.68 12.50
C VAL A 185 0.49 -11.77 11.52
N GLY A 186 1.20 -10.77 12.07
CA GLY A 186 1.93 -9.77 11.30
C GLY A 186 1.27 -8.40 11.34
N ALA A 187 2.07 -7.36 11.61
CA ALA A 187 1.62 -5.97 11.73
C ALA A 187 2.30 -5.06 10.68
N GLY A 188 2.44 -5.57 9.46
CA GLY A 188 2.65 -4.73 8.27
C GLY A 188 1.35 -4.05 7.84
N VAL A 189 1.37 -3.35 6.71
CA VAL A 189 0.22 -2.60 6.16
C VAL A 189 -1.05 -3.47 6.14
N ILE A 190 -1.00 -4.63 5.47
CA ILE A 190 -2.13 -5.56 5.33
C ILE A 190 -2.69 -5.98 6.70
N GLY A 191 -1.81 -6.36 7.63
CA GLY A 191 -2.24 -6.84 8.95
C GLY A 191 -2.88 -5.74 9.79
N VAL A 192 -2.33 -4.53 9.75
CA VAL A 192 -2.89 -3.37 10.46
C VAL A 192 -4.23 -2.92 9.85
N GLU A 193 -4.35 -2.90 8.52
CA GLU A 193 -5.62 -2.61 7.85
C GLU A 193 -6.69 -3.62 8.25
N PHE A 194 -6.45 -4.92 8.07
CA PHE A 194 -7.45 -5.93 8.40
C PHE A 194 -7.77 -6.01 9.89
N ALA A 195 -6.78 -5.82 10.78
CA ALA A 195 -7.04 -5.76 12.21
C ALA A 195 -7.98 -4.60 12.57
N SER A 196 -7.75 -3.42 12.00
CA SER A 196 -8.59 -2.25 12.25
C SER A 196 -9.98 -2.39 11.61
N ILE A 197 -10.05 -2.86 10.36
CA ILE A 197 -11.29 -3.07 9.62
C ILE A 197 -12.18 -4.09 10.35
N TYR A 198 -11.68 -5.29 10.63
CA TYR A 198 -12.50 -6.34 11.24
C TYR A 198 -12.92 -6.00 12.67
N ASN A 199 -12.10 -5.26 13.43
CA ASN A 199 -12.52 -4.69 14.72
C ASN A 199 -13.69 -3.71 14.54
N GLY A 200 -13.61 -2.81 13.56
CA GLY A 200 -14.70 -1.89 13.23
C GLY A 200 -15.96 -2.59 12.71
N LEU A 201 -15.83 -3.73 12.03
CA LEU A 201 -16.95 -4.57 11.59
C LEU A 201 -17.57 -5.43 12.72
N GLY A 202 -16.92 -5.49 13.89
CA GLY A 202 -17.45 -6.14 15.10
C GLY A 202 -16.72 -7.41 15.55
N SER A 203 -15.65 -7.83 14.88
CA SER A 203 -14.81 -8.94 15.35
C SER A 203 -14.01 -8.54 16.61
N ASN A 204 -13.82 -9.49 17.52
CA ASN A 204 -12.76 -9.43 18.52
C ASN A 204 -11.42 -9.70 17.83
N VAL A 205 -10.54 -8.70 17.77
CA VAL A 205 -9.28 -8.83 17.02
C VAL A 205 -8.08 -8.96 17.95
N ILE A 206 -7.27 -9.98 17.68
CA ILE A 206 -6.00 -10.22 18.37
C ILE A 206 -4.85 -10.04 17.38
N LEU A 207 -4.03 -9.01 17.56
CA LEU A 207 -2.92 -8.69 16.67
C LEU A 207 -1.58 -9.12 17.27
N LEU A 208 -0.95 -10.13 16.67
CA LEU A 208 0.38 -10.63 17.00
C LEU A 208 1.44 -9.93 16.13
N ALA A 209 2.08 -8.92 16.70
CA ALA A 209 2.98 -8.01 16.00
C ALA A 209 4.45 -8.27 16.34
N SER A 210 5.20 -8.83 15.41
CA SER A 210 6.66 -8.93 15.56
C SER A 210 7.35 -7.55 15.57
N ARG A 211 6.83 -6.60 14.79
CA ARG A 211 7.17 -5.16 14.70
C ARG A 211 5.95 -4.47 14.09
N MET A 212 5.57 -3.31 14.60
CA MET A 212 4.47 -2.49 14.06
C MET A 212 5.01 -1.62 12.92
N LEU A 213 4.34 -1.64 11.75
CA LEU A 213 4.63 -0.80 10.58
C LEU A 213 6.14 -0.55 10.40
N LYS A 214 6.91 -1.63 10.20
CA LYS A 214 8.38 -1.63 10.34
C LYS A 214 9.14 -0.59 9.48
N ASN A 215 8.53 -0.12 8.40
CA ASN A 215 9.12 0.83 7.45
C ASN A 215 8.62 2.28 7.67
N ALA A 216 7.59 2.48 8.49
CA ALA A 216 7.12 3.83 8.81
C ALA A 216 8.05 4.50 9.85
N ASP A 217 7.96 5.82 9.95
CA ASP A 217 8.67 6.60 10.96
C ASP A 217 8.43 6.04 12.38
N LYS A 218 9.50 5.91 13.18
CA LYS A 218 9.41 5.23 14.48
C LYS A 218 8.42 5.87 15.44
N GLU A 219 8.16 7.17 15.34
CA GLU A 219 7.16 7.82 16.19
C GLU A 219 5.74 7.42 15.79
N ILE A 220 5.46 7.35 14.50
CA ILE A 220 4.17 6.91 13.96
C ILE A 220 3.88 5.47 14.40
N SER A 221 4.85 4.57 14.21
CA SER A 221 4.72 3.16 14.61
C SER A 221 4.55 2.97 16.12
N LYS A 222 5.05 3.89 16.95
CA LYS A 222 4.82 3.87 18.40
C LYS A 222 3.44 4.42 18.80
N ARG A 223 2.91 5.37 18.04
CA ARG A 223 1.62 6.03 18.34
C ARG A 223 0.43 5.19 17.91
N ILE A 224 0.54 4.40 16.84
CA ILE A 224 -0.59 3.59 16.36
C ILE A 224 -0.98 2.50 17.36
N THR A 225 -0.02 1.84 18.02
CA THR A 225 -0.31 0.73 18.96
C THR A 225 -1.29 1.09 20.08
N PRO A 226 -1.09 2.16 20.88
CA PRO A 226 -2.06 2.55 21.90
C PRO A 226 -3.41 2.98 21.32
N LEU A 227 -3.44 3.52 20.09
CA LEU A 227 -4.69 3.89 19.41
C LEU A 227 -5.51 2.65 19.01
N LEU A 228 -4.86 1.62 18.47
CA LEU A 228 -5.52 0.33 18.18
C LEU A 228 -6.04 -0.34 19.46
N LYS A 229 -5.26 -0.30 20.56
CA LYS A 229 -5.73 -0.81 21.86
C LYS A 229 -6.94 -0.04 22.39
N LYS A 230 -6.95 1.28 22.26
CA LYS A 230 -8.09 2.14 22.65
C LYS A 230 -9.37 1.77 21.89
N GLN A 231 -9.25 1.23 20.68
CA GLN A 231 -10.39 0.76 19.87
C GLN A 231 -10.90 -0.64 20.25
N GLY A 232 -10.22 -1.35 21.15
CA GLY A 232 -10.58 -2.70 21.58
C GLY A 232 -9.77 -3.83 20.94
N ILE A 233 -8.69 -3.52 20.20
CA ILE A 233 -7.83 -4.54 19.60
C ILE A 233 -6.80 -5.03 20.63
N ASP A 234 -6.70 -6.34 20.82
CA ASP A 234 -5.69 -6.96 21.67
C ASP A 234 -4.35 -7.05 20.93
N VAL A 235 -3.50 -6.03 21.14
CA VAL A 235 -2.20 -5.93 20.47
C VAL A 235 -1.06 -6.47 21.34
N TYR A 236 -0.41 -7.54 20.86
CA TYR A 236 0.80 -8.13 21.42
C TYR A 236 2.01 -7.76 20.56
N MET A 237 2.95 -7.02 21.15
CA MET A 237 4.16 -6.54 20.47
C MET A 237 5.36 -7.44 20.74
N ASP A 238 6.34 -7.39 19.85
CA ASP A 238 7.61 -8.14 19.93
C ASP A 238 7.39 -9.65 20.09
N ILE A 239 6.36 -10.17 19.44
CA ILE A 239 5.93 -11.57 19.54
C ILE A 239 5.90 -12.26 18.16
N ARG A 240 6.09 -13.59 18.13
CA ARG A 240 6.00 -14.40 16.91
C ARG A 240 5.17 -15.66 17.16
N ALA A 241 4.26 -15.97 16.25
CA ALA A 241 3.53 -17.23 16.24
C ALA A 241 4.48 -18.39 15.97
N LYS A 242 4.41 -19.43 16.80
CA LYS A 242 5.21 -20.66 16.68
C LYS A 242 4.41 -21.80 16.10
N GLU A 243 3.20 -21.98 16.62
CA GLU A 243 2.36 -23.11 16.32
C GLU A 243 0.89 -22.70 16.31
N ILE A 244 0.15 -23.25 15.36
CA ILE A 244 -1.29 -23.14 15.23
C ILE A 244 -1.84 -24.56 15.35
N ILE A 245 -2.77 -24.77 16.28
CA ILE A 245 -3.45 -26.05 16.47
C ILE A 245 -4.97 -25.85 16.56
N LYS A 246 -5.73 -26.86 16.17
CA LYS A 246 -7.18 -26.90 16.36
C LYS A 246 -7.49 -27.23 17.82
N GLU A 247 -8.36 -26.44 18.45
CA GLU A 247 -8.86 -26.65 19.80
C GLU A 247 -10.40 -26.52 19.80
N GLY A 248 -11.09 -27.67 19.74
CA GLY A 248 -12.52 -27.70 19.48
C GLY A 248 -12.86 -27.14 18.09
N ASP A 249 -13.75 -26.16 18.05
CA ASP A 249 -14.16 -25.45 16.83
C ASP A 249 -13.31 -24.19 16.55
N LYS A 250 -12.33 -23.89 17.41
CA LYS A 250 -11.46 -22.71 17.29
C LYS A 250 -10.02 -23.11 16.94
N LEU A 251 -9.23 -22.11 16.54
CA LEU A 251 -7.80 -22.21 16.34
C LEU A 251 -7.08 -21.57 17.53
N LYS A 252 -6.12 -22.31 18.08
CA LYS A 252 -5.20 -21.82 19.10
C LYS A 252 -3.87 -21.47 18.47
N VAL A 253 -3.41 -20.24 18.71
CA VAL A 253 -2.08 -19.79 18.30
C VAL A 253 -1.19 -19.69 19.54
N VAL A 254 -0.13 -20.50 19.56
CA VAL A 254 0.95 -20.40 20.54
C VAL A 254 1.98 -19.42 20.00
N ALA A 255 2.25 -18.36 20.75
CA ALA A 255 3.15 -17.30 20.33
C ALA A 255 4.18 -16.97 21.42
N ARG A 256 5.43 -16.71 21.01
CA ARG A 256 6.54 -16.43 21.92
C ARG A 256 7.08 -15.02 21.74
N TYR A 257 7.36 -14.35 22.86
CA TYR A 257 8.04 -13.07 22.86
C TYR A 257 9.50 -13.22 22.41
N LYS A 258 9.99 -12.32 21.56
CA LYS A 258 11.36 -12.38 21.02
C LYS A 258 12.44 -12.31 22.08
N ASN A 259 12.22 -11.48 23.11
CA ASN A 259 13.22 -11.13 24.11
C ASN A 259 12.88 -11.70 25.49
N LYS A 260 11.94 -12.64 25.57
CA LYS A 260 11.53 -13.29 26.81
C LYS A 260 11.29 -14.77 26.55
N ASP A 261 11.58 -15.61 27.54
CA ASP A 261 11.17 -17.03 27.53
C ASP A 261 9.73 -17.16 28.04
N GLU A 262 8.85 -16.36 27.46
CA GLU A 262 7.44 -16.24 27.83
C GLU A 262 6.61 -16.50 26.56
N GLU A 263 5.66 -17.41 26.67
CA GLU A 263 4.71 -17.76 25.63
C GLU A 263 3.29 -17.37 26.05
N ILE A 264 2.46 -17.06 25.07
CA ILE A 264 1.03 -16.85 25.26
C ILE A 264 0.27 -17.79 24.34
N GLU A 265 -0.96 -18.09 24.73
CA GLU A 265 -1.93 -18.80 23.91
C GLU A 265 -3.12 -17.89 23.67
N VAL A 266 -3.55 -17.80 22.41
CA VAL A 266 -4.74 -17.03 22.02
C VAL A 266 -5.66 -17.89 21.16
N LEU A 267 -6.97 -17.73 21.31
CA LEU A 267 -8.00 -18.50 20.62
C LEU A 267 -8.81 -17.61 19.70
N GLY A 268 -9.12 -18.11 18.50
CA GLY A 268 -9.96 -17.40 17.55
C GLY A 268 -10.56 -18.33 16.49
N ASP A 269 -11.54 -17.83 15.75
CA ASP A 269 -12.25 -18.62 14.74
C ASP A 269 -11.45 -18.73 13.44
N LYS A 270 -10.67 -17.68 13.14
CA LYS A 270 -9.78 -17.61 11.98
C LYS A 270 -8.43 -17.00 12.37
N VAL A 271 -7.39 -17.42 11.63
CA VAL A 271 -6.04 -16.87 11.76
C VAL A 271 -5.62 -16.29 10.41
N LEU A 272 -5.54 -14.95 10.31
CA LEU A 272 -5.01 -14.26 9.14
C LEU A 272 -3.48 -14.24 9.20
N ILE A 273 -2.83 -14.76 8.16
CA ILE A 273 -1.38 -14.66 7.96
C ILE A 273 -1.09 -13.44 7.06
N ALA A 274 -0.61 -12.36 7.69
CA ALA A 274 -0.30 -11.09 7.03
C ALA A 274 1.23 -10.82 7.01
N SER A 275 2.00 -11.82 6.58
CA SER A 275 3.46 -11.82 6.71
C SER A 275 4.23 -11.23 5.54
N GLY A 276 3.55 -10.98 4.41
CA GLY A 276 4.16 -10.38 3.23
C GLY A 276 3.56 -10.92 1.95
N ARG A 277 4.17 -10.53 0.83
CA ARG A 277 3.84 -11.00 -0.51
C ARG A 277 5.13 -11.30 -1.27
N GLY A 278 5.09 -12.33 -2.11
CA GLY A 278 6.20 -12.78 -2.95
C GLY A 278 5.85 -12.66 -4.43
N PRO A 279 6.86 -12.53 -5.31
CA PRO A 279 6.65 -12.36 -6.75
C PRO A 279 5.99 -13.60 -7.37
N VAL A 280 5.18 -13.41 -8.42
CA VAL A 280 4.62 -14.52 -9.21
C VAL A 280 5.51 -14.76 -10.42
N VAL A 281 6.40 -15.76 -10.30
CA VAL A 281 7.39 -16.11 -11.33
C VAL A 281 7.18 -17.50 -11.94
N GLU A 282 6.34 -18.33 -11.30
CA GLU A 282 6.20 -19.73 -11.69
C GLU A 282 5.53 -19.89 -13.05
N GLY A 283 6.09 -20.78 -13.88
CA GLY A 283 5.51 -21.12 -15.19
C GLY A 283 5.75 -20.10 -16.30
N LEU A 284 6.49 -19.02 -16.05
CA LEU A 284 6.80 -17.99 -17.05
C LEU A 284 7.90 -18.37 -18.03
N GLY A 285 8.67 -19.42 -17.77
CA GLY A 285 9.79 -19.83 -18.61
C GLY A 285 11.10 -19.09 -18.30
N LEU A 286 11.26 -18.52 -17.09
CA LEU A 286 12.43 -17.71 -16.73
C LEU A 286 13.73 -18.54 -16.74
N ASP A 287 13.70 -19.75 -16.17
CA ASP A 287 14.86 -20.63 -16.07
C ASP A 287 15.37 -21.05 -17.45
N GLU A 288 14.45 -21.37 -18.37
CA GLU A 288 14.79 -21.80 -19.74
C GLU A 288 15.47 -20.69 -20.55
N LEU A 289 15.16 -19.43 -20.25
CA LEU A 289 15.80 -18.26 -20.89
C LEU A 289 17.00 -17.73 -20.10
N GLY A 290 17.28 -18.29 -18.91
CA GLY A 290 18.33 -17.79 -18.03
C GLY A 290 18.07 -16.39 -17.47
N ILE A 291 16.80 -16.00 -17.30
CA ILE A 291 16.45 -14.73 -16.64
C ILE A 291 16.74 -14.87 -15.15
N GLU A 292 17.48 -13.92 -14.59
CA GLU A 292 17.84 -13.91 -13.17
C GLU A 292 16.67 -13.49 -12.28
N TYR A 293 16.36 -14.27 -11.25
CA TYR A 293 15.36 -13.93 -10.24
C TYR A 293 15.71 -14.55 -8.87
N SER A 294 15.05 -14.06 -7.82
CA SER A 294 15.17 -14.59 -6.46
C SER A 294 13.82 -14.52 -5.73
N GLU A 295 13.78 -14.88 -4.45
CA GLU A 295 12.60 -14.67 -3.59
C GLU A 295 12.14 -13.21 -3.53
N LYS A 296 13.02 -12.26 -3.86
CA LYS A 296 12.71 -10.83 -3.91
C LYS A 296 12.06 -10.39 -5.23
N GLY A 297 12.13 -11.19 -6.29
CA GLY A 297 11.63 -10.84 -7.62
C GLY A 297 12.65 -11.07 -8.74
N ILE A 298 12.21 -10.78 -9.96
CA ILE A 298 13.03 -10.74 -11.18
C ILE A 298 14.06 -9.61 -11.04
N SER A 299 15.32 -9.93 -11.31
CA SER A 299 16.42 -8.97 -11.30
C SER A 299 16.32 -8.03 -12.49
N VAL A 300 16.35 -6.72 -12.22
CA VAL A 300 16.31 -5.69 -13.25
C VAL A 300 17.36 -4.60 -13.03
N ASN A 301 17.77 -3.95 -14.12
CA ASN A 301 18.62 -2.75 -14.08
C ASN A 301 17.81 -1.47 -13.77
N GLU A 302 18.45 -0.30 -13.83
CA GLU A 302 17.83 1.01 -13.58
C GLU A 302 16.71 1.37 -14.57
N ASN A 303 16.63 0.68 -15.70
CA ASN A 303 15.56 0.83 -16.69
C ASN A 303 14.48 -0.25 -16.58
N PHE A 304 14.51 -1.05 -15.52
CA PHE A 304 13.65 -2.20 -15.29
C PHE A 304 13.78 -3.30 -16.36
N GLU A 305 14.90 -3.32 -17.09
CA GLU A 305 15.23 -4.37 -18.05
C GLU A 305 15.93 -5.52 -17.34
N THR A 306 15.58 -6.75 -17.69
CA THR A 306 16.23 -7.96 -17.17
C THR A 306 17.64 -8.13 -17.75
N ASN A 307 18.35 -9.19 -17.37
CA ASN A 307 19.61 -9.58 -18.01
C ASN A 307 19.44 -10.03 -19.49
N ILE A 308 18.20 -10.19 -19.97
CA ILE A 308 17.89 -10.49 -21.36
C ILE A 308 17.33 -9.23 -22.05
N GLU A 309 18.08 -8.72 -23.03
CA GLU A 309 17.73 -7.52 -23.81
C GLU A 309 16.32 -7.64 -24.43
N GLY A 310 15.51 -6.60 -24.26
CA GLY A 310 14.13 -6.51 -24.75
C GLY A 310 13.08 -7.11 -23.80
N ILE A 311 13.48 -7.74 -22.68
CA ILE A 311 12.57 -8.23 -21.64
C ILE A 311 12.69 -7.35 -20.40
N TYR A 312 11.56 -6.84 -19.93
CA TYR A 312 11.43 -5.93 -18.79
C TYR A 312 10.53 -6.54 -17.71
N ALA A 313 10.65 -6.06 -16.47
CA ALA A 313 9.76 -6.45 -15.38
C ALA A 313 9.33 -5.25 -14.51
N ALA A 314 8.02 -5.03 -14.33
CA ALA A 314 7.48 -3.89 -13.58
C ALA A 314 6.42 -4.32 -12.55
N GLY A 315 6.30 -3.53 -11.48
CA GLY A 315 5.44 -3.82 -10.35
C GLY A 315 5.97 -4.94 -9.47
N ASP A 316 5.09 -5.56 -8.69
CA ASP A 316 5.48 -6.44 -7.59
C ASP A 316 6.28 -7.71 -7.96
N VAL A 317 6.45 -8.01 -9.26
CA VAL A 317 7.23 -9.17 -9.73
C VAL A 317 8.74 -8.89 -9.76
N ASN A 318 9.18 -7.63 -9.85
CA ASN A 318 10.60 -7.30 -9.89
C ASN A 318 11.19 -7.15 -8.47
N ASN A 319 12.51 -7.05 -8.39
CA ASN A 319 13.25 -6.96 -7.14
C ASN A 319 13.56 -5.52 -6.67
N VAL A 320 13.03 -4.48 -7.34
CA VAL A 320 13.34 -3.07 -7.07
C VAL A 320 12.08 -2.28 -6.67
N GLY A 321 12.22 -1.50 -5.60
CA GLY A 321 11.18 -0.61 -5.12
C GLY A 321 10.23 -1.30 -4.13
N ILE A 322 8.97 -0.90 -4.15
CA ILE A 322 7.96 -1.31 -3.17
C ILE A 322 6.71 -1.85 -3.87
N GLN A 323 6.05 -2.80 -3.23
CA GLN A 323 4.82 -3.42 -3.71
C GLN A 323 3.60 -2.52 -3.43
N LEU A 324 3.43 -1.49 -4.25
CA LEU A 324 2.30 -0.56 -4.22
C LEU A 324 1.72 -0.38 -5.63
N ALA A 325 0.40 -0.31 -5.74
CA ALA A 325 -0.27 -0.24 -7.04
C ALA A 325 0.10 0.99 -7.85
N HIS A 326 0.17 2.17 -7.22
CA HIS A 326 0.58 3.42 -7.88
C HIS A 326 2.05 3.43 -8.28
N VAL A 327 2.93 2.78 -7.51
CA VAL A 327 4.34 2.58 -7.88
C VAL A 327 4.44 1.63 -9.06
N ALA A 328 3.71 0.51 -9.06
CA ALA A 328 3.66 -0.44 -10.16
C ALA A 328 3.17 0.22 -11.48
N SER A 329 2.11 1.04 -11.41
CA SER A 329 1.63 1.81 -12.56
C SER A 329 2.66 2.85 -13.03
N SER A 330 3.37 3.50 -12.11
CA SER A 330 4.42 4.48 -12.43
C SER A 330 5.65 3.83 -13.10
N GLN A 331 6.10 2.68 -12.58
CA GLN A 331 7.15 1.87 -13.19
C GLN A 331 6.75 1.43 -14.61
N ALA A 332 5.50 0.98 -14.79
CA ALA A 332 4.97 0.60 -16.10
C ALA A 332 5.00 1.76 -17.11
N ILE A 333 4.60 2.97 -16.71
CA ILE A 333 4.70 4.17 -17.56
C ILE A 333 6.16 4.44 -17.93
N TYR A 334 7.06 4.42 -16.93
CA TYR A 334 8.50 4.62 -17.12
C TYR A 334 9.07 3.64 -18.17
N VAL A 335 8.79 2.35 -18.01
CA VAL A 335 9.29 1.28 -18.90
C VAL A 335 8.78 1.46 -20.31
N ILE A 336 7.47 1.70 -20.47
CA ILE A 336 6.89 1.87 -21.79
C ILE A 336 7.45 3.12 -22.49
N GLU A 337 7.68 4.21 -21.76
CA GLU A 337 8.31 5.41 -22.33
C GLU A 337 9.75 5.11 -22.79
N LYS A 338 10.55 4.42 -21.98
CA LYS A 338 11.90 3.97 -22.38
C LYS A 338 11.86 3.07 -23.62
N ILE A 339 10.97 2.07 -23.65
CA ILE A 339 10.79 1.19 -24.82
C ILE A 339 10.45 2.02 -26.04
N MET A 340 9.65 3.08 -25.92
CA MET A 340 9.26 3.95 -27.03
C MET A 340 10.30 5.04 -27.36
N GLY A 341 11.47 5.02 -26.73
CA GLY A 341 12.55 6.00 -26.97
C GLY A 341 12.29 7.39 -26.38
N ILE A 342 11.41 7.47 -25.38
CA ILE A 342 11.08 8.69 -24.64
C ILE A 342 11.83 8.67 -23.31
N GLU A 343 12.48 9.79 -22.95
CA GLU A 343 13.08 9.95 -21.63
C GLU A 343 11.98 10.17 -20.58
N PRO A 344 11.79 9.24 -19.63
CA PRO A 344 10.76 9.37 -18.62
C PRO A 344 11.08 10.49 -17.64
N LYS A 345 10.05 11.21 -17.20
CA LYS A 345 10.18 12.29 -16.21
C LYS A 345 9.64 11.94 -14.84
N ILE A 346 9.08 10.74 -14.69
CA ILE A 346 8.48 10.32 -13.43
C ILE A 346 9.58 10.06 -12.40
N ASN A 347 9.45 10.68 -11.24
CA ASN A 347 10.34 10.44 -10.12
C ASN A 347 9.84 9.20 -9.36
N LEU A 348 10.54 8.08 -9.50
CA LEU A 348 10.17 6.81 -8.86
C LEU A 348 10.69 6.70 -7.41
N ASP A 349 11.52 7.64 -6.96
CA ASP A 349 12.05 7.65 -5.59
C ASP A 349 11.05 8.26 -4.59
N ILE A 350 10.08 9.04 -5.07
CA ILE A 350 9.10 9.73 -4.23
C ILE A 350 7.70 9.16 -4.48
N TYR A 351 7.20 8.41 -3.51
CA TYR A 351 5.85 7.87 -3.52
C TYR A 351 5.25 7.92 -2.11
N PRO A 352 3.94 8.19 -1.98
CA PRO A 352 3.26 8.07 -0.70
C PRO A 352 3.03 6.60 -0.35
N ASN A 353 3.19 6.27 0.93
CA ASN A 353 2.69 5.06 1.56
C ASN A 353 1.41 5.39 2.32
N CYS A 354 0.40 4.52 2.23
CA CYS A 354 -0.90 4.72 2.86
C CYS A 354 -1.36 3.43 3.53
N VAL A 355 -1.80 3.55 4.78
CA VAL A 355 -2.37 2.48 5.60
C VAL A 355 -3.78 2.91 5.99
N PHE A 356 -4.76 2.18 5.49
CA PHE A 356 -6.18 2.45 5.73
C PHE A 356 -6.63 1.72 7.00
N SER A 357 -6.07 2.17 8.11
CA SER A 357 -6.53 1.87 9.47
C SER A 357 -7.37 3.01 10.01
N ILE A 358 -7.98 2.81 11.16
CA ILE A 358 -8.65 3.86 11.93
C ILE A 358 -7.75 4.11 13.17
N PRO A 359 -7.16 5.30 13.38
CA PRO A 359 -7.00 6.36 12.39
C PRO A 359 -6.06 5.95 11.24
N GLU A 360 -6.11 6.68 10.15
CA GLU A 360 -5.28 6.44 8.97
C GLU A 360 -3.81 6.77 9.27
N VAL A 361 -2.91 6.13 8.54
CA VAL A 361 -1.47 6.44 8.57
C VAL A 361 -0.96 6.61 7.15
N ALA A 362 -0.24 7.69 6.90
CA ALA A 362 0.40 7.92 5.62
C ALA A 362 1.77 8.58 5.78
N ASP A 363 2.69 8.27 4.87
CA ASP A 363 4.03 8.85 4.85
C ASP A 363 4.55 9.04 3.43
N VAL A 364 5.50 9.95 3.24
CA VAL A 364 6.22 10.18 1.99
C VAL A 364 7.59 10.79 2.27
N GLY A 365 8.59 10.36 1.50
CA GLY A 365 9.97 10.80 1.67
C GLY A 365 10.68 10.10 2.84
N LEU A 366 11.66 10.79 3.42
CA LEU A 366 12.52 10.22 4.45
C LEU A 366 11.85 10.20 5.83
N THR A 367 12.04 9.09 6.53
CA THR A 367 11.86 9.01 7.99
C THR A 367 12.99 9.71 8.72
N GLU A 368 12.81 10.03 10.01
CA GLU A 368 13.92 10.53 10.83
C GLU A 368 15.07 9.53 10.93
N GLU A 369 14.76 8.24 10.92
CA GLU A 369 15.74 7.17 10.99
C GLU A 369 16.61 7.13 9.73
N GLU A 370 16.00 7.16 8.56
CA GLU A 370 16.72 7.17 7.29
C GLU A 370 17.54 8.44 7.11
N ALA A 371 17.02 9.60 7.51
CA ALA A 371 17.77 10.86 7.47
C ALA A 371 19.05 10.77 8.33
N LYS A 372 18.94 10.21 9.55
CA LYS A 372 20.09 9.96 10.43
C LYS A 372 21.07 8.96 9.82
N GLU A 373 20.58 7.83 9.29
CA GLU A 373 21.41 6.77 8.69
C GLU A 373 22.17 7.27 7.46
N LYS A 374 21.55 8.15 6.67
CA LYS A 374 22.16 8.81 5.50
C LYS A 374 23.06 10.00 5.86
N GLY A 375 23.17 10.37 7.14
CA GLY A 375 23.97 11.52 7.59
C GLY A 375 23.43 12.88 7.13
N ILE A 376 22.13 12.96 6.79
CA ILE A 376 21.48 14.19 6.35
C ILE A 376 21.09 14.98 7.59
N SER A 377 21.58 16.22 7.73
CA SER A 377 21.10 17.14 8.75
C SER A 377 19.65 17.54 8.47
N TYR A 378 18.80 17.49 9.50
CA TYR A 378 17.38 17.78 9.35
C TYR A 378 16.78 18.49 10.58
N LYS A 379 15.69 19.21 10.34
CA LYS A 379 14.80 19.82 11.34
C LYS A 379 13.49 19.04 11.37
N VAL A 380 12.81 19.03 12.52
CA VAL A 380 11.52 18.36 12.70
C VAL A 380 10.54 19.30 13.34
N SER A 381 9.31 19.29 12.83
CA SER A 381 8.17 19.95 13.45
C SER A 381 6.95 19.05 13.37
N LYS A 382 6.02 19.25 14.32
CA LYS A 382 4.84 18.41 14.49
C LYS A 382 3.65 19.27 14.91
N PHE A 383 2.51 19.04 14.28
CA PHE A 383 1.24 19.61 14.68
C PHE A 383 0.28 18.50 15.08
N LEU A 384 -0.39 18.65 16.22
CA LEU A 384 -1.32 17.64 16.75
C LEU A 384 -2.74 17.94 16.27
N PHE A 385 -3.46 16.90 15.82
CA PHE A 385 -4.85 17.08 15.40
C PHE A 385 -5.77 17.57 16.52
N GLY A 386 -5.40 17.34 17.79
CA GLY A 386 -6.11 17.89 18.95
C GLY A 386 -6.09 19.42 19.04
N ALA A 387 -5.23 20.10 18.27
CA ALA A 387 -5.21 21.55 18.11
C ALA A 387 -5.84 22.03 16.79
N ASN A 388 -6.30 21.12 15.91
CA ASN A 388 -6.97 21.46 14.67
C ASN A 388 -8.49 21.52 14.89
N GLY A 389 -9.10 22.70 14.66
CA GLY A 389 -10.53 22.88 14.86
C GLY A 389 -11.39 21.92 14.03
N LYS A 390 -11.03 21.68 12.76
CA LYS A 390 -11.77 20.75 11.89
C LYS A 390 -11.73 19.32 12.41
N ALA A 391 -10.57 18.83 12.86
CA ALA A 391 -10.41 17.49 13.41
C ALA A 391 -11.27 17.29 14.68
N LEU A 392 -11.34 18.32 15.55
CA LEU A 392 -12.23 18.29 16.72
C LEU A 392 -13.71 18.23 16.34
N THR A 393 -14.14 18.93 15.28
CA THR A 393 -15.55 18.80 14.80
C THR A 393 -15.89 17.40 14.26
N LEU A 394 -14.88 16.61 13.89
CA LEU A 394 -15.06 15.22 13.45
C LEU A 394 -15.04 14.22 14.62
N GLY A 395 -14.75 14.65 15.86
CA GLY A 395 -14.44 13.74 16.97
C GLY A 395 -13.09 13.01 16.81
N GLN A 396 -12.22 13.46 15.90
CA GLN A 396 -10.99 12.77 15.50
C GLN A 396 -9.74 13.61 15.82
N GLY A 397 -9.62 14.07 17.06
CA GLY A 397 -8.47 14.87 17.53
C GLY A 397 -7.19 14.07 17.83
N GLU A 398 -7.21 12.75 17.69
CA GLU A 398 -6.05 11.89 17.95
C GLU A 398 -5.09 11.89 16.73
N GLY A 399 -3.79 11.93 17.01
CA GLY A 399 -2.76 11.86 15.98
C GLY A 399 -2.03 13.18 15.70
N LEU A 400 -1.25 13.20 14.62
CA LEU A 400 -0.38 14.33 14.25
C LEU A 400 -0.03 14.35 12.77
N VAL A 401 0.41 15.52 12.32
CA VAL A 401 1.24 15.70 11.12
C VAL A 401 2.66 16.04 11.56
N LYS A 402 3.66 15.33 11.02
CA LYS A 402 5.09 15.53 11.26
C LYS A 402 5.78 15.82 9.95
N VAL A 403 6.59 16.88 9.92
CA VAL A 403 7.31 17.34 8.74
C VAL A 403 8.80 17.43 9.06
N LEU A 404 9.62 16.98 8.11
CA LEU A 404 11.06 17.07 8.13
C LEU A 404 11.52 18.02 7.02
N SER A 405 12.48 18.89 7.33
CA SER A 405 13.24 19.63 6.32
C SER A 405 14.74 19.44 6.48
N ASN A 406 15.50 19.62 5.41
CA ASN A 406 16.96 19.72 5.49
C ASN A 406 17.40 21.09 6.07
N GLU A 407 18.70 21.35 6.16
CA GLU A 407 19.21 22.63 6.67
C GLU A 407 18.79 23.84 5.82
N GLU A 408 18.57 23.63 4.52
CA GLU A 408 18.12 24.61 3.52
C GLU A 408 16.58 24.79 3.51
N ASN A 409 15.88 24.28 4.52
CA ASN A 409 14.42 24.33 4.63
C ASN A 409 13.64 23.62 3.50
N LYS A 410 14.28 22.75 2.71
CA LYS A 410 13.57 21.89 1.75
C LYS A 410 12.85 20.77 2.45
N ILE A 411 11.60 20.51 2.10
CA ILE A 411 10.81 19.42 2.69
C ILE A 411 11.37 18.09 2.18
N ILE A 412 11.72 17.19 3.11
CA ILE A 412 12.34 15.90 2.78
C ILE A 412 11.58 14.70 3.32
N GLY A 413 10.56 14.92 4.15
CA GLY A 413 9.74 13.86 4.71
C GLY A 413 8.48 14.40 5.38
N VAL A 414 7.36 13.70 5.18
CA VAL A 414 6.06 14.02 5.77
C VAL A 414 5.42 12.75 6.27
N HIS A 415 4.94 12.76 7.50
CA HIS A 415 4.40 11.60 8.21
C HIS A 415 3.13 11.99 8.93
N ILE A 416 2.03 11.30 8.67
CA ILE A 416 0.70 11.64 9.17
C ILE A 416 0.07 10.40 9.82
N ILE A 417 -0.49 10.59 11.01
CA ILE A 417 -1.42 9.65 11.64
C ILE A 417 -2.63 10.45 12.10
N GLY A 418 -3.84 10.13 11.64
CA GLY A 418 -5.03 10.91 11.97
C GLY A 418 -6.12 10.88 10.90
N PRO A 419 -7.12 11.78 10.98
CA PRO A 419 -8.20 11.89 10.01
C PRO A 419 -7.66 12.20 8.61
N HIS A 420 -8.12 11.47 7.59
CA HIS A 420 -7.77 11.69 6.18
C HIS A 420 -6.27 11.75 5.89
N ALA A 421 -5.44 11.04 6.66
CA ALA A 421 -3.99 11.00 6.45
C ALA A 421 -3.65 10.60 5.00
N ASN A 422 -4.39 9.64 4.43
CA ASN A 422 -4.17 9.10 3.10
C ASN A 422 -4.50 10.11 1.99
N ASP A 423 -5.38 11.09 2.25
CA ASP A 423 -5.66 12.20 1.31
C ASP A 423 -4.65 13.34 1.50
N LEU A 424 -4.35 13.70 2.76
CA LEU A 424 -3.48 14.83 3.11
C LEU A 424 -2.03 14.62 2.68
N ILE A 425 -1.55 13.37 2.65
CA ILE A 425 -0.16 13.05 2.33
C ILE A 425 0.26 13.52 0.93
N HIS A 426 -0.69 13.67 0.02
CA HIS A 426 -0.42 14.11 -1.35
C HIS A 426 0.12 15.54 -1.43
N GLU A 427 -0.19 16.40 -0.44
CA GLU A 427 0.44 17.72 -0.35
C GLU A 427 1.95 17.59 -0.07
N GLY A 428 2.32 16.69 0.85
CA GLY A 428 3.72 16.33 1.10
C GLY A 428 4.40 15.70 -0.10
N ALA A 429 3.70 14.81 -0.83
CA ALA A 429 4.26 14.16 -2.02
C ALA A 429 4.56 15.17 -3.12
N LEU A 430 3.67 16.14 -3.35
CA LEU A 430 3.89 17.24 -4.29
C LEU A 430 5.03 18.16 -3.82
N ALA A 431 5.11 18.47 -2.53
CA ALA A 431 6.16 19.31 -1.98
C ALA A 431 7.55 18.69 -2.20
N ILE A 432 7.73 17.41 -1.87
CA ILE A 432 9.02 16.73 -2.02
C ILE A 432 9.36 16.50 -3.49
N SER A 433 8.39 16.11 -4.32
CA SER A 433 8.64 15.86 -5.76
C SER A 433 9.04 17.11 -6.54
N ASN A 434 8.78 18.31 -6.01
CA ASN A 434 9.09 19.59 -6.64
C ASN A 434 10.12 20.41 -5.83
N ASP A 435 10.82 19.78 -4.88
CA ASP A 435 11.82 20.44 -4.03
C ASP A 435 11.30 21.74 -3.38
N LEU A 436 10.07 21.74 -2.85
CA LEU A 436 9.50 22.91 -2.20
C LEU A 436 10.15 23.15 -0.82
N SER A 437 10.34 24.42 -0.47
CA SER A 437 10.82 24.83 0.86
C SER A 437 9.68 25.13 1.84
N VAL A 438 10.02 25.32 3.12
CA VAL A 438 9.09 25.80 4.16
C VAL A 438 8.44 27.12 3.71
N GLU A 439 9.20 28.03 3.11
CA GLU A 439 8.72 29.32 2.63
C GLU A 439 7.76 29.18 1.44
N ASP A 440 7.99 28.22 0.54
CA ASP A 440 7.08 27.92 -0.57
C ASP A 440 5.70 27.44 -0.08
N ILE A 441 5.68 26.64 1.00
CA ILE A 441 4.43 26.24 1.66
C ILE A 441 3.83 27.40 2.44
N GLY A 442 4.65 28.17 3.17
CA GLY A 442 4.21 29.27 4.04
C GLY A 442 3.47 30.40 3.31
N ARG A 443 3.80 30.65 2.03
CA ARG A 443 3.07 31.63 1.18
C ARG A 443 1.74 31.13 0.63
N THR A 444 1.41 29.85 0.82
CA THR A 444 0.15 29.26 0.35
C THR A 444 -0.96 29.55 1.35
N ILE A 445 -2.13 29.95 0.86
CA ILE A 445 -3.32 30.17 1.70
C ILE A 445 -4.06 28.83 1.83
N HIS A 446 -3.97 28.20 3.00
CA HIS A 446 -4.78 27.02 3.34
C HIS A 446 -6.19 27.44 3.74
N ALA A 447 -7.20 26.72 3.26
CA ALA A 447 -8.59 27.01 3.57
C ALA A 447 -8.90 26.70 5.06
N HIS A 448 -9.79 27.50 5.67
CA HIS A 448 -10.19 27.35 7.07
C HIS A 448 -11.71 27.19 7.21
N PRO A 449 -12.23 26.27 8.07
CA PRO A 449 -11.48 25.24 8.79
C PRO A 449 -11.28 23.97 7.94
N THR A 450 -10.05 23.47 7.83
CA THR A 450 -9.69 22.22 7.14
C THR A 450 -8.63 21.41 7.88
N LEU A 451 -8.49 20.12 7.52
CA LEU A 451 -7.44 19.27 8.08
C LEU A 451 -6.05 19.63 7.50
N SER A 452 -5.99 20.17 6.29
CA SER A 452 -4.74 20.60 5.63
C SER A 452 -4.01 21.70 6.41
N GLU A 453 -4.71 22.48 7.23
CA GLU A 453 -4.07 23.44 8.15
C GLU A 453 -3.09 22.75 9.11
N ALA A 454 -3.27 21.47 9.44
CA ALA A 454 -2.32 20.72 10.27
C ALA A 454 -0.97 20.51 9.55
N PHE A 455 -0.97 20.29 8.24
CA PHE A 455 0.25 20.22 7.43
C PHE A 455 0.93 21.58 7.33
N TYR A 456 0.15 22.65 7.13
CA TYR A 456 0.64 24.03 7.11
C TYR A 456 1.35 24.40 8.42
N GLU A 457 0.68 24.21 9.57
CA GLU A 457 1.23 24.53 10.89
C GLU A 457 2.44 23.66 11.25
N ALA A 458 2.41 22.36 10.89
CA ALA A 458 3.57 21.49 11.07
C ALA A 458 4.76 21.99 10.24
N THR A 459 4.52 22.48 9.02
CA THR A 459 5.58 23.02 8.15
C THR A 459 6.15 24.33 8.69
N LEU A 460 5.32 25.31 9.06
CA LEU A 460 5.77 26.58 9.64
C LEU A 460 6.47 26.41 10.99
N GLY A 461 6.18 25.34 11.72
CA GLY A 461 6.89 25.03 12.95
C GLY A 461 8.38 24.70 12.75
N LEU A 462 8.81 24.38 11.52
CA LEU A 462 10.23 24.17 11.19
C LEU A 462 11.06 25.46 11.30
N THR A 463 10.44 26.62 11.06
CA THR A 463 11.04 27.96 11.20
C THR A 463 10.61 28.68 12.47
N GLY A 464 9.70 28.07 13.26
CA GLY A 464 9.16 28.68 14.48
C GLY A 464 8.07 29.72 14.22
N GLU A 465 7.45 29.67 13.04
CA GLU A 465 6.42 30.61 12.57
C GLU A 465 4.99 30.05 12.70
N ALA A 466 4.84 28.82 13.20
CA ALA A 466 3.55 28.22 13.50
C ALA A 466 2.75 29.09 14.49
N ILE A 467 1.45 29.26 14.22
CA ILE A 467 0.56 30.16 14.97
C ILE A 467 -0.21 29.38 16.03
N HIS A 468 -0.74 28.21 15.68
CA HIS A 468 -1.62 27.42 16.55
C HIS A 468 -0.88 26.34 17.36
N MET A 469 0.45 26.47 17.49
CA MET A 469 1.31 25.59 18.29
C MET A 469 1.97 26.37 19.42
N ALA A 470 2.07 25.76 20.60
CA ALA A 470 2.83 26.35 21.70
C ALA A 470 4.32 26.48 21.32
N PRO A 471 4.97 27.62 21.63
CA PRO A 471 6.37 27.83 21.28
C PRO A 471 7.25 26.79 21.98
N PRO A 472 8.35 26.33 21.34
CA PRO A 472 9.24 25.35 21.92
C PRO A 472 9.78 25.85 23.27
N ARG A 473 9.66 25.02 24.31
CA ARG A 473 10.17 25.36 25.65
C ARG A 473 11.67 25.66 25.56
N LYS A 474 12.06 26.92 25.76
CA LYS A 474 13.47 27.32 25.87
C LYS A 474 14.12 26.48 26.99
N ARG A 475 15.00 25.55 26.63
CA ARG A 475 15.84 24.83 27.62
C ARG A 475 16.58 25.89 28.42
N LYS A 476 16.24 26.07 29.70
CA LYS A 476 17.00 26.93 30.61
C LYS A 476 18.45 26.46 30.56
N LYS A 477 19.35 27.25 29.96
CA LYS A 477 20.79 27.02 30.07
C LYS A 477 21.10 26.91 31.56
N ARG A 478 21.49 25.72 32.04
CA ARG A 478 22.06 25.56 33.38
C ARG A 478 23.24 26.54 33.42
N LYS A 479 23.09 27.65 34.16
CA LYS A 479 24.23 28.53 34.46
C LYS A 479 25.30 27.63 35.09
N LYS A 480 26.40 27.38 34.37
CA LYS A 480 27.60 26.82 34.99
C LYS A 480 27.94 27.77 36.14
N LYS A 481 27.76 27.31 37.40
CA LYS A 481 28.36 27.98 38.54
C LYS A 481 29.87 27.87 38.31
N ILE A 482 30.47 28.97 37.90
CA ILE A 482 31.92 29.15 38.00
C ILE A 482 32.18 29.14 39.51
N LYS A 483 32.90 28.12 39.98
CA LYS A 483 33.53 28.12 41.30
C LYS A 483 34.94 28.60 41.12
#